data_AF-T1HA47-F1
#
_entry.id   AF-T1HA47-F1
#
_cell.length_a   1.000
_cell.length_b   1.000
_cell.length_c   1.000
_cell.angle_alpha   90.00
_cell.angle_beta   90.00
_cell.angle_gamma   90.00
#
_symmetry.space_group_name_H-M   'P 1'
#
loop_
_entity.id
_entity.type
_entity.pdbx_description
1 polymer ?
#
loop_
_entity_poly.entity_id
_entity_poly.type
_entity_poly.pdbx_seq_one_letter_code
_entity_poly.pdbx_strand_id
1 'polypeptide(L)'
;NHVCDGTLLQLSFADGNFEVTLATKATLNYTGRVEWKPPAIYKSSCEIDVEYFPFDEQTCVMKFGSWTYDGFQVDLRHVDEVKDSNIVDIGVDLSEFYTSVEWDILEVPAVRCGVHLLP
;
A
#
# COMPACT_ATOMS: atom_id res chain seq x y z
N ASN A 1 1.60 -19.05 -0.85
CA ASN A 1 0.16 -18.72 -0.99
C ASN A 1 -0.06 -17.27 -0.59
N HIS A 2 0.26 -16.31 -1.46
CA HIS A 2 -0.11 -14.91 -1.25
C HIS A 2 -1.50 -14.72 -1.86
N VAL A 3 -2.52 -15.09 -1.09
CA VAL A 3 -3.91 -14.97 -1.50
C VAL A 3 -4.23 -13.47 -1.45
N CYS A 4 -4.40 -12.85 -2.61
CA CYS A 4 -5.10 -11.57 -2.73
C CYS A 4 -6.55 -11.84 -2.35
N ASP A 5 -6.83 -11.84 -1.05
CA ASP A 5 -8.11 -12.30 -0.54
C ASP A 5 -9.22 -11.46 -1.16
N GLY A 6 -10.10 -12.17 -1.87
CA GLY A 6 -11.17 -11.66 -2.71
C GLY A 6 -12.28 -11.10 -1.83
N THR A 7 -11.97 -10.01 -1.17
CA THR A 7 -12.94 -9.15 -0.53
C THR A 7 -12.76 -7.82 -1.22
N LEU A 8 -13.83 -7.28 -1.83
CA LEU A 8 -13.91 -5.86 -2.15
C LEU A 8 -13.79 -5.11 -0.82
N LEU A 9 -12.56 -4.94 -0.36
CA LEU A 9 -12.25 -4.30 0.90
C LEU A 9 -12.27 -2.83 0.61
N GLN A 10 -13.39 -2.26 1.03
CA GLN A 10 -13.44 -0.94 1.62
C GLN A 10 -12.06 -0.61 2.21
N LEU A 11 -11.48 0.50 1.79
CA LEU A 11 -10.31 1.11 2.40
C LEU A 11 -10.52 1.09 3.92
N SER A 12 -9.99 0.09 4.62
CA SER A 12 -10.13 -0.05 6.06
C SER A 12 -9.03 0.80 6.71
N PHE A 13 -9.14 2.10 6.45
CA PHE A 13 -8.54 3.10 7.29
C PHE A 13 -9.43 3.22 8.52
N ALA A 14 -8.92 2.87 9.69
CA ALA A 14 -9.70 2.80 10.94
C ALA A 14 -10.37 4.14 11.31
N ASP A 15 -9.98 5.25 10.66
CA ASP A 15 -10.50 6.60 10.86
C ASP A 15 -11.39 7.14 9.73
N GLY A 16 -11.59 6.38 8.64
CA GLY A 16 -12.51 6.75 7.56
C GLY A 16 -12.13 7.99 6.74
N ASN A 17 -10.88 8.46 6.81
CA ASN A 17 -10.42 9.62 6.05
C ASN A 17 -9.57 9.19 4.85
N PHE A 18 -10.16 9.25 3.65
CA PHE A 18 -9.55 8.80 2.39
C PHE A 18 -8.74 9.90 1.69
N GLU A 19 -8.80 11.12 2.22
CA GLU A 19 -8.17 12.27 1.60
C GLU A 19 -6.75 12.45 2.13
N VAL A 20 -5.85 12.70 1.18
CA VAL A 20 -4.57 13.34 1.46
C VAL A 20 -4.82 14.52 2.40
N THR A 21 -4.19 14.50 3.58
CA THR A 21 -4.45 15.48 4.64
C THR A 21 -4.07 16.91 4.22
N LEU A 22 -3.23 17.07 3.20
CA LEU A 22 -2.86 18.34 2.56
C LEU A 22 -2.86 18.24 1.03
N ALA A 23 -3.84 18.84 0.36
CA ALA A 23 -3.85 18.94 -1.11
C ALA A 23 -2.63 19.73 -1.61
N THR A 24 -1.67 19.02 -2.22
CA THR A 24 -0.46 19.60 -2.80
C THR A 24 -0.57 19.72 -4.32
N LYS A 25 0.28 20.58 -4.91
CA LYS A 25 0.36 20.73 -6.37
C LYS A 25 1.01 19.51 -7.01
N ALA A 26 0.51 19.10 -8.17
CA ALA A 26 1.16 18.11 -9.03
C ALA A 26 2.13 18.80 -10.02
N THR A 27 3.17 18.08 -10.43
CA THR A 27 4.16 18.54 -11.41
C THR A 27 3.81 17.96 -12.78
N LEU A 28 3.65 18.82 -13.80
CA LEU A 28 3.38 18.42 -15.17
C LEU A 28 4.67 18.50 -16.01
N ASN A 29 5.00 17.41 -16.69
CA ASN A 29 6.07 17.34 -17.67
C ASN A 29 5.55 17.63 -19.09
N TYR A 30 6.41 18.13 -19.99
CA TYR A 30 6.06 18.40 -21.39
C TYR A 30 5.61 17.15 -22.16
N THR A 31 5.98 15.95 -21.68
CA THR A 31 5.54 14.67 -22.24
C THR A 31 4.09 14.29 -21.87
N GLY A 32 3.44 15.09 -21.03
CA GLY A 32 2.13 14.77 -20.45
C GLY A 32 2.21 13.90 -19.18
N ARG A 33 3.41 13.53 -18.72
CA ARG A 33 3.59 12.83 -17.43
C ARG A 33 3.26 13.76 -16.27
N VAL A 34 2.36 13.33 -15.40
CA VAL A 34 2.01 14.02 -14.15
C VAL A 34 2.63 13.27 -12.98
N GLU A 35 3.36 13.98 -12.12
CA GLU A 35 3.91 13.45 -10.88
C GLU A 35 3.26 14.15 -9.68
N TRP A 36 2.73 13.36 -8.75
CA TRP A 36 2.07 13.85 -7.56
C TRP A 36 2.48 13.02 -6.34
N LYS A 37 3.06 13.69 -5.34
CA LYS A 37 3.59 13.07 -4.11
C LYS A 37 3.06 13.82 -2.89
N PRO A 38 1.77 13.66 -2.57
CA PRO A 38 1.19 14.30 -1.40
C PRO A 38 1.71 13.67 -0.09
N PRO A 39 1.93 14.45 0.97
CA PRO A 39 2.14 13.88 2.30
C PRO A 39 0.82 13.32 2.83
N ALA A 40 0.85 12.11 3.37
CA ALA A 40 -0.31 11.45 3.95
C ALA A 40 0.06 10.66 5.21
N ILE A 41 -0.85 10.63 6.17
CA ILE A 41 -0.77 9.77 7.34
C ILE A 41 -1.80 8.66 7.16
N TYR A 42 -1.31 7.43 7.06
CA TYR A 42 -2.13 6.24 6.82
C TYR A 42 -2.28 5.43 8.12
N LYS A 43 -3.51 5.06 8.47
CA LYS A 43 -3.85 4.20 9.62
C LYS A 43 -4.55 2.92 9.19
N SER A 44 -3.83 1.82 9.04
CA SER A 44 -4.45 0.50 8.78
C SER A 44 -4.99 -0.15 10.05
N SER A 45 -6.06 -0.92 9.92
CA SER A 45 -6.44 -1.92 10.93
C SER A 45 -5.75 -3.26 10.61
N CYS A 46 -4.98 -3.80 11.55
CA CYS A 46 -4.49 -5.18 11.51
C CYS A 46 -4.90 -5.94 12.78
N GLU A 47 -5.07 -7.25 12.62
CA GLU A 47 -5.28 -8.16 13.74
C GLU A 47 -3.91 -8.44 14.38
N ILE A 48 -3.86 -8.37 15.71
CA ILE A 48 -2.64 -8.53 16.49
C ILE A 48 -2.67 -9.92 17.14
N ASP A 49 -1.63 -10.71 16.89
CA ASP A 49 -1.44 -12.00 17.55
C ASP A 49 -0.60 -11.81 18.82
N VAL A 50 -1.19 -12.16 19.97
CA VAL A 50 -0.57 -11.98 21.30
C VAL A 50 -0.02 -13.29 21.88
N GLU A 51 0.10 -14.36 21.10
CA GLU A 51 0.57 -15.67 21.57
C GLU A 51 1.97 -15.60 22.22
N TYR A 52 2.88 -14.80 21.66
CA TYR A 52 4.29 -14.73 22.08
C TYR A 52 4.70 -13.39 22.72
N PHE A 53 3.73 -12.56 23.12
CA PHE A 53 4.01 -11.28 23.75
C PHE A 53 4.98 -11.43 24.94
N PRO A 54 6.06 -10.60 25.06
CA PRO A 54 6.36 -9.38 24.30
C PRO A 54 7.35 -9.57 23.13
N PHE A 55 7.55 -10.81 22.66
CA PHE A 55 8.44 -11.16 21.55
C PHE A 55 7.63 -11.66 20.34
N ASP A 56 6.59 -10.92 20.02
CA ASP A 56 5.66 -11.21 18.93
C ASP A 56 6.12 -10.56 17.60
N GLU A 57 5.76 -11.22 16.50
CA GLU A 57 5.91 -10.68 15.14
C GLU A 57 4.52 -10.39 14.58
N GLN A 58 4.37 -9.23 13.94
CA GLN A 58 3.07 -8.77 13.44
C GLN A 58 3.10 -8.53 11.93
N THR A 59 2.10 -9.05 11.23
CA THR A 59 1.91 -8.81 9.79
C THR A 59 0.73 -7.88 9.56
N CYS A 60 1.01 -6.60 9.28
CA CYS A 60 -0.01 -5.60 9.00
C CYS A 60 -0.05 -5.26 7.50
N VAL A 61 -1.21 -5.44 6.87
CA VAL A 61 -1.38 -5.24 5.42
C VAL A 61 -2.05 -3.89 5.13
N MET A 62 -1.40 -3.07 4.30
CA MET A 62 -2.00 -1.87 3.72
C MET A 62 -2.47 -2.16 2.29
N LYS A 63 -3.71 -1.75 1.97
CA LYS A 63 -4.29 -1.93 0.63
C LYS A 63 -4.51 -0.56 -0.01
N PHE A 64 -3.90 -0.35 -1.17
CA PHE A 64 -4.06 0.85 -1.99
C PHE A 64 -4.86 0.50 -3.24
N GLY A 65 -5.88 1.29 -3.54
CA GLY A 65 -6.77 1.06 -4.66
C GLY A 65 -7.50 2.33 -5.07
N SER A 66 -8.01 2.35 -6.30
CA SER A 66 -8.91 3.42 -6.73
C SER A 66 -10.30 3.16 -6.18
N TRP A 67 -10.91 4.20 -5.63
CA TRP A 67 -12.31 4.15 -5.19
C TRP A 67 -13.28 4.28 -6.36
N THR A 68 -12.91 5.09 -7.37
CA THR A 68 -13.83 5.53 -8.44
C THR A 68 -13.64 4.77 -9.75
N TYR A 69 -12.45 4.21 -9.99
CA TYR A 69 -12.11 3.54 -11.23
C TYR A 69 -11.84 2.06 -10.97
N ASP A 70 -12.30 1.21 -11.89
CA ASP A 70 -11.98 -0.22 -11.86
C ASP A 70 -10.62 -0.52 -12.55
N GLY A 71 -10.21 -1.78 -12.49
CA GLY A 71 -8.96 -2.24 -13.10
C GLY A 71 -8.93 -2.24 -14.63
N PHE A 72 -10.07 -2.01 -15.30
CA PHE A 72 -10.11 -1.82 -16.76
C PHE A 72 -9.92 -0.35 -17.16
N GLN A 73 -10.19 0.57 -16.23
CA GLN A 73 -10.06 2.01 -16.45
C GLN A 73 -8.71 2.55 -15.97
N VAL A 74 -8.20 2.05 -14.84
CA VAL A 74 -6.93 2.48 -14.26
C VAL A 74 -6.06 1.27 -13.91
N ASP A 75 -4.84 1.29 -14.46
CA ASP A 75 -3.80 0.31 -14.18
C ASP A 75 -2.87 0.81 -13.06
N LEU A 76 -3.07 0.34 -11.82
CA LEU A 76 -2.22 0.67 -10.68
C LEU A 76 -0.97 -0.23 -10.67
N ARG A 77 0.20 0.40 -10.71
CA ARG A 77 1.52 -0.26 -10.73
C ARG A 77 2.43 0.31 -9.66
N HIS A 78 3.23 -0.56 -9.05
CA HIS A 78 4.30 -0.08 -8.19
C HIS A 78 5.38 0.59 -9.04
N VAL A 79 6.00 1.65 -8.54
CA VAL A 79 7.03 2.40 -9.31
C VAL A 79 8.25 1.55 -9.63
N ASP A 80 8.60 0.62 -8.73
CA ASP A 80 9.69 -0.34 -8.87
C ASP A 80 9.25 -1.71 -9.39
N GLU A 81 8.03 -1.82 -9.94
CA GLU A 81 7.53 -3.08 -10.52
C GLU A 81 8.37 -3.48 -11.75
N VAL A 82 8.93 -4.69 -11.72
CA VAL A 82 9.69 -5.27 -12.84
C VAL A 82 8.73 -5.92 -13.85
N LYS A 83 9.10 -5.89 -15.14
CA LYS A 83 8.35 -6.64 -16.17
C LYS A 83 8.28 -8.12 -15.77
N ASP A 84 7.09 -8.69 -15.89
CA ASP A 84 6.77 -10.10 -15.59
C ASP A 84 6.81 -10.49 -14.09
N SER A 85 6.88 -9.53 -13.17
CA SER A 85 6.69 -9.76 -11.72
C SER A 85 5.59 -8.87 -11.16
N ASN A 86 4.75 -9.42 -10.30
CA ASN A 86 3.77 -8.67 -9.50
C ASN A 86 4.24 -8.47 -8.05
N ILE A 87 5.48 -8.85 -7.73
CA ILE A 87 6.08 -8.78 -6.40
C ILE A 87 7.25 -7.79 -6.45
N VAL A 88 7.28 -6.92 -5.45
CA VAL A 88 8.37 -6.00 -5.16
C VAL A 88 8.84 -6.29 -3.73
N ASP A 89 10.07 -6.78 -3.59
CA ASP A 89 10.59 -7.23 -2.29
C ASP A 89 10.73 -6.07 -1.28
N ILE A 90 11.09 -4.88 -1.77
CA ILE A 90 11.16 -3.63 -0.99
C ILE A 90 10.15 -2.65 -1.60
N GLY A 91 8.93 -2.68 -1.08
CA GLY A 91 7.81 -1.86 -1.54
C GLY A 91 7.72 -0.48 -0.89
N VAL A 92 8.58 -0.17 0.08
CA VAL A 92 8.61 1.12 0.77
C VAL A 92 10.04 1.59 0.88
N ASP A 93 10.31 2.83 0.47
CA ASP A 93 11.60 3.48 0.71
C ASP A 93 11.71 3.88 2.19
N LEU A 94 12.72 3.34 2.87
CA LEU A 94 12.99 3.57 4.28
C LEU A 94 14.17 4.55 4.50
N SER A 95 14.67 5.21 3.45
CA SER A 95 15.81 6.13 3.54
C SER A 95 15.60 7.29 4.51
N GLU A 96 14.37 7.77 4.65
CA GLU A 96 13.96 8.84 5.59
C GLU A 96 13.17 8.29 6.80
N PHE A 97 13.19 6.98 7.03
CA PHE A 97 12.43 6.37 8.12
C PHE A 97 13.05 6.71 9.49
N TYR A 98 12.19 7.10 10.43
CA TYR A 98 12.54 7.25 11.83
C TYR A 98 12.11 5.99 12.60
N THR A 99 13.07 5.30 13.21
CA THR A 99 12.85 4.05 13.93
C THR A 99 11.93 4.23 15.14
N SER A 100 10.98 3.30 15.32
CA SER A 100 10.18 3.23 16.53
C SER A 100 11.01 2.72 17.70
N VAL A 101 10.58 3.03 18.93
CA VAL A 101 11.18 2.50 20.17
C VAL A 101 10.57 1.17 20.59
N GLU A 102 9.46 0.78 19.97
CA GLU A 102 8.66 -0.40 20.32
C GLU A 102 8.66 -1.45 19.20
N TRP A 103 8.79 -1.01 17.95
CA TRP A 103 8.61 -1.87 16.77
C TRP A 103 9.81 -1.80 15.84
N ASP A 104 10.31 -2.96 15.44
CA ASP A 104 11.30 -3.11 14.37
C ASP A 104 10.63 -3.54 13.07
N ILE A 105 11.03 -2.93 11.95
CA ILE A 105 10.58 -3.33 10.63
C ILE A 105 11.46 -4.48 10.14
N LEU A 106 10.88 -5.68 9.98
CA LEU A 106 11.58 -6.85 9.45
C LEU A 106 11.56 -6.90 7.92
N GLU A 107 10.39 -6.63 7.32
CA GLU A 107 10.18 -6.66 5.87
C GLU A 107 9.07 -5.70 5.43
N VAL A 108 9.14 -5.23 4.17
CA VAL A 108 8.13 -4.33 3.56
C VAL A 108 7.80 -4.72 2.13
N PRO A 109 7.35 -5.96 1.86
CA PRO A 109 7.03 -6.39 0.51
C PRO A 109 5.77 -5.69 -0.02
N ALA A 110 5.75 -5.37 -1.31
CA ALA A 110 4.56 -4.94 -2.03
C ALA A 110 4.16 -5.97 -3.08
N VAL A 111 2.87 -6.30 -3.14
CA VAL A 111 2.31 -7.22 -4.12
C VAL A 111 1.19 -6.53 -4.85
N ARG A 112 1.27 -6.55 -6.18
CA ARG A 112 0.17 -6.11 -7.04
C ARG A 112 -0.88 -7.22 -7.09
N CYS A 113 -2.07 -6.91 -6.59
CA CYS A 113 -3.25 -7.75 -6.75
C CYS A 113 -3.99 -7.33 -8.03
N GLY A 114 -3.99 -8.21 -9.04
CA GLY A 114 -4.78 -8.02 -10.24
C GLY A 114 -6.26 -8.31 -10.02
N VAL A 115 -7.10 -7.86 -10.96
CA VAL A 115 -8.47 -8.38 -11.08
C VAL A 115 -8.33 -9.81 -11.62
N HIS A 116 -8.28 -10.80 -10.73
CA HIS A 116 -8.55 -12.15 -11.17
C HIS A 116 -10.03 -12.18 -11.56
N LEU A 117 -10.30 -12.13 -12.86
CA LEU A 117 -11.55 -12.66 -13.39
C LEU A 117 -11.57 -14.12 -12.94
N LEU A 118 -12.28 -14.41 -11.85
CA LEU A 118 -12.75 -15.76 -11.61
C LEU A 118 -13.52 -16.16 -12.89
N PRO A 119 -13.23 -17.32 -13.51
CA PRO A 119 -14.06 -17.83 -14.59
C PRO A 119 -15.51 -18.04 -14.14
#